data_AF-A0A7D5M683-F1
#
_entry.id   AF-A0A7D5M683-F1
#
_cell.length_a   1.000
_cell.length_b   1.000
_cell.length_c   1.000
_cell.angle_alpha   90.00
_cell.angle_beta   90.00
_cell.angle_gamma   90.00
#
_symmetry.space_group_name_H-M   'P 1'
#
loop_
_entity.id
_entity.type
_entity.pdbx_description
1 polymer ?
#
loop_
_entity_poly.entity_id
_entity_poly.type
_entity_poly.pdbx_seq_one_letter_code
_entity_poly.pdbx_strand_id
1 'polypeptide(L)' 'MAQSCKGICTRLKSTHHTSYERLRYGSGQKYCSHCTLFFHTEEFTCPCCKIRLRSKPKSKKYVM' A
#
# COMPACT_ATOMS: atom_id res chain seq x y z
N MET A 1 19.70 1.21 11.64
CA MET A 1 19.08 -0.06 11.18
C MET A 1 18.25 0.21 9.94
N ALA A 2 18.80 -0.03 8.75
CA ALA A 2 18.08 0.18 7.49
C ALA A 2 17.04 -0.93 7.33
N GLN A 3 15.75 -0.58 7.42
CA GLN A 3 14.66 -1.50 7.09
C GLN A 3 14.64 -1.70 5.58
N SER A 4 15.47 -2.60 5.06
CA SER A 4 15.47 -2.96 3.64
C SER A 4 14.23 -3.79 3.31
N CYS A 5 13.62 -3.53 2.16
CA CYS A 5 12.52 -4.35 1.66
C CYS A 5 13.01 -5.80 1.45
N LYS A 6 12.50 -6.74 2.23
CA LYS A 6 12.79 -8.18 2.11
C LYS A 6 12.05 -8.89 0.96
N GLY A 7 11.30 -8.16 0.12
CA GLY A 7 10.52 -8.74 -0.98
C GLY A 7 9.29 -9.56 -0.57
N ILE A 8 8.98 -9.68 0.73
CA ILE A 8 7.81 -10.43 1.23
C ILE A 8 6.49 -9.80 0.73
N CYS A 9 6.46 -8.47 0.66
CA CYS A 9 5.31 -7.72 0.14
C CYS A 9 4.99 -8.02 -1.34
N THR A 10 5.95 -8.53 -2.12
CA THR A 10 5.75 -8.89 -3.53
C THR A 10 4.87 -10.14 -3.66
N ARG A 11 4.89 -11.03 -2.68
CA ARG A 11 4.01 -12.22 -2.66
C ARG A 11 2.58 -11.89 -2.24
N LEU A 12 2.42 -10.81 -1.47
CA LEU A 12 1.13 -10.23 -1.10
C LEU A 12 0.60 -9.24 -2.14
N LYS A 13 1.38 -8.97 -3.20
CA LYS A 13 1.02 -8.08 -4.30
C LYS A 13 -0.35 -8.50 -4.81
N SER A 14 -1.32 -7.59 -4.72
CA SER A 14 -2.63 -7.86 -5.27
C SER A 14 -2.47 -7.90 -6.79
N THR A 15 -2.75 -9.06 -7.39
CA THR A 15 -2.73 -9.26 -8.84
C THR A 15 -3.84 -8.47 -9.53
N HIS A 16 -4.77 -7.90 -8.75
CA HIS A 16 -5.89 -7.13 -9.26
C HIS A 16 -5.37 -5.78 -9.79
N HIS A 17 -5.11 -5.76 -11.09
CA HIS A 17 -4.97 -4.56 -11.91
C HIS A 17 -6.32 -3.82 -11.95
N THR A 18 -6.76 -3.28 -10.83
CA THR A 18 -7.89 -2.36 -10.84
C THR A 18 -7.38 -1.07 -11.46
N SER A 19 -7.78 -0.82 -12.71
CA SER A 19 -7.44 0.36 -13.52
C SER A 19 -7.80 1.68 -12.85
N TYR A 20 -8.62 1.64 -11.80
CA TYR A 20 -9.02 2.78 -10.99
C TYR A 20 -8.28 2.78 -9.64
N GLU A 21 -7.41 3.77 -9.41
CA GLU A 21 -6.73 4.00 -8.12
C GLU A 21 -7.73 4.17 -6.96
N ARG A 22 -8.93 4.70 -7.26
CA ARG A 22 -10.01 4.92 -6.29
C ARG A 22 -10.56 3.63 -5.71
N LEU A 23 -10.59 2.56 -6.50
CA LEU A 23 -11.07 1.24 -6.05
C LEU A 23 -10.01 0.51 -5.21
N ARG A 24 -8.71 0.83 -5.36
CA ARG A 24 -7.65 0.13 -4.61
C ARG A 24 -7.82 0.28 -3.09
N TYR A 25 -8.06 1.50 -2.61
CA TYR A 25 -8.32 1.74 -1.19
C TYR A 25 -9.66 1.17 -0.72
N GLY A 26 -10.68 1.19 -1.59
CA GLY A 26 -12.00 0.62 -1.30
C GLY A 26 -12.00 -0.90 -1.20
N SER A 27 -11.15 -1.57 -1.99
CA SER A 27 -10.93 -3.01 -1.95
C SER A 27 -10.00 -3.47 -0.81
N GLY A 28 -9.66 -2.59 0.15
CA GLY A 28 -8.79 -2.94 1.27
C GLY A 28 -7.29 -3.00 0.92
N GLN A 29 -6.88 -2.58 -0.27
CA GLN A 29 -5.46 -2.54 -0.63
C GLN A 29 -4.79 -1.37 0.09
N LYS A 30 -3.61 -1.62 0.64
CA LYS A 30 -2.81 -0.62 1.35
C LYS A 30 -1.50 -0.38 0.60
N TYR A 31 -1.03 0.86 0.65
CA TYR A 31 0.19 1.28 -0.02
C TYR A 31 1.34 1.44 0.97
N CYS A 32 2.47 0.81 0.66
CA CYS A 32 3.69 1.00 1.41
C CYS A 32 4.57 2.07 0.75
N SER A 33 4.80 3.19 1.42
CA SER A 33 5.67 4.27 0.88
C SER A 33 7.12 3.83 0.69
N HIS A 34 7.61 2.89 1.50
CA HIS A 34 9.00 2.42 1.44
C HIS A 34 9.23 1.34 0.37
N CYS A 35 8.29 0.41 0.22
CA CYS A 35 8.35 -0.63 -0.82
C CYS A 35 7.70 -0.18 -2.14
N THR A 36 7.08 1.00 -2.15
CA THR A 36 6.32 1.59 -3.28
C THR A 36 5.33 0.62 -3.94
N LEU A 37 4.70 -0.25 -3.14
CA LEU A 37 3.89 -1.37 -3.62
C LEU A 37 2.51 -1.38 -2.95
N PHE A 38 1.49 -1.75 -3.73
CA PHE A 38 0.13 -1.96 -3.25
C PHE A 38 -0.11 -3.44 -2.98
N PHE A 39 -0.59 -3.76 -1.78
CA PHE A 39 -0.92 -5.12 -1.41
C PHE A 39 -2.13 -5.17 -0.48
N HIS A 40 -2.78 -6.33 -0.45
CA HIS A 40 -3.88 -6.55 0.48
C HIS A 40 -3.31 -7.05 1.80
N THR A 41 -3.60 -6.33 2.88
CA THR A 41 -3.27 -6.78 4.24
C THR A 41 -4.28 -6.20 5.21
N GLU A 42 -4.65 -6.99 6.19
CA GLU A 42 -5.54 -6.59 7.27
C GLU A 42 -4.81 -5.63 8.22
N GLU A 43 -3.50 -5.81 8.39
CA GLU A 43 -2.67 -5.02 9.29
C GLU A 43 -2.41 -3.60 8.75
N PHE A 44 -2.15 -2.64 9.64
CA PHE A 44 -1.74 -1.28 9.26
C PHE A 44 -0.23 -1.13 9.07
N THR A 45 0.50 -2.23 9.20
CA THR A 45 1.96 -2.24 9.20
C THR A 45 2.45 -3.17 8.10
N CYS A 46 3.49 -2.76 7.38
CA CYS A 46 4.09 -3.59 6.35
C CYS A 46 4.85 -4.76 6.99
N PRO A 47 4.55 -6.03 6.66
CA PRO A 47 5.33 -7.16 7.19
C PRO A 47 6.78 -7.18 6.66
N CYS A 48 7.04 -6.44 5.58
CA CYS A 48 8.33 -6.39 4.91
C CYS A 48 9.31 -5.40 5.57
N CYS A 49 8.86 -4.16 5.78
CA CYS A 49 9.68 -3.06 6.29
C CYS A 49 9.19 -2.50 7.64
N LYS A 50 8.13 -3.06 8.21
CA LYS A 50 7.50 -2.61 9.47
C LYS A 50 7.06 -1.13 9.50
N ILE A 51 6.98 -0.47 8.34
CA ILE A 51 6.42 0.89 8.26
C ILE A 51 4.89 0.84 8.30
N ARG A 52 4.27 1.94 8.73
CA ARG A 52 2.81 2.10 8.63
C ARG A 52 2.36 2.27 7.17
N LEU A 53 1.40 1.44 6.78
CA LEU A 53 0.80 1.43 5.45
C LEU A 53 -0.23 2.54 5.30
N ARG A 54 -0.29 3.11 4.10
CA ARG A 54 -1.30 4.11 3.74
C ARG A 54 -2.56 3.40 3.26
N SER A 55 -3.63 3.55 4.05
CA SER A 55 -4.98 3.06 3.72
C SER A 55 -5.89 4.17 3.18
N LYS A 56 -5.38 5.40 3.06
CA LYS A 56 -6.10 6.54 2.52
C LYS A 56 -5.24 7.18 1.43
N PRO A 57 -5.86 7.62 0.31
CA PRO A 57 -5.18 8.46 -0.65
C PRO A 57 -4.71 9.73 0.08
N LYS A 58 -3.62 10.31 -0.39
CA LYS A 58 -3.14 11.59 0.12
C LYS A 58 -4.14 12.67 -0.31
N SER A 59 -5.13 12.97 0.53
CA SER A 59 -6.05 14.07 0.28
C SER A 59 -5.27 15.37 0.17
N LYS A 60 -5.00 15.84 -1.05
CA LYS A 60 -4.87 17.26 -1.44
C LYS A 60 -4.99 17.39 -2.95
N LYS A 61 -6.20 17.64 -3.46
CA LYS A 61 -6.44 18.87 -4.21
C LYS A 61 -7.77 19.46 -3.74
N TYR A 62 -7.62 20.66 -3.22
CA TYR A 62 -8.63 21.64 -2.88
C TYR A 62 -9.54 21.89 -4.08
N VAL A 63 -10.80 22.19 -3.78
CA VAL A 63 -11.81 22.78 -4.67
C VAL A 63 -11.18 23.77 -5.63
N MET A 64 -11.49 23.64 -6.92
CA MET A 64 -11.47 24.66 -7.97
C MET A 64 -12.03 24.02 -9.23
#